data_AF-A0A5C2FP05-F1
#
_entry.id   AF-A0A5C2FP05-F1
#
_cell.length_a   1.000
_cell.length_b   1.000
_cell.length_c   1.000
_cell.angle_alpha   90.00
_cell.angle_beta   90.00
_cell.angle_gamma   90.00
#
_symmetry.space_group_name_H-M   'P 1'
#
loop_
_entity.id
_entity.type
_entity.pdbx_description
1 polymer ?
#
loop_
_entity_poly.entity_id
_entity_poly.type
_entity_poly.pdbx_seq_one_letter_code
_entity_poly.pdbx_strand_id
1 'polypeptide(L)'
;MTSKSQISLSTKTVNNLMQSQKVRQALQAKARRILPTAKAIALSDGQTAFANALEISEGTRPGTRSPSGVKRSYARVTAQITDELKKADGYNKLTRPQVLRRAAGA
;
A
#
# COMPACT_ATOMS: atom_id res chain seq x y z
N MET A 1 15.35 13.88 34.65
CA MET A 1 15.01 13.02 33.49
C MET A 1 13.50 12.98 33.36
N THR A 2 12.91 13.80 32.48
CA THR A 2 11.45 13.86 32.28
C THR A 2 10.99 12.62 31.52
N SER A 3 10.29 11.72 32.20
CA SER A 3 9.62 10.59 31.54
C SER A 3 8.60 11.17 30.56
N LYS A 4 8.79 10.91 29.26
CA LYS A 4 7.74 11.15 28.27
C LYS A 4 6.60 10.21 28.67
N SER A 5 5.55 10.77 29.28
CA SER A 5 4.29 10.08 29.48
C SER A 5 3.82 9.58 28.11
N GLN A 6 4.01 8.28 27.86
CA GLN A 6 3.47 7.65 26.67
C GLN A 6 1.96 7.63 26.87
N ILE A 7 1.26 8.55 26.21
CA ILE A 7 -0.18 8.49 26.08
C ILE A 7 -0.49 7.19 25.33
N SER A 8 -0.79 6.13 26.06
CA SER A 8 -1.18 4.85 25.48
C SER A 8 -2.64 4.99 25.02
N LEU A 9 -2.81 5.29 23.73
CA LEU A 9 -4.13 5.29 23.13
C LEU A 9 -4.72 3.88 23.24
N SER A 10 -5.92 3.77 23.79
CA SER A 10 -6.63 2.49 23.85
C SER A 10 -6.83 1.93 22.43
N THR A 11 -6.84 0.60 22.29
CA THR A 11 -7.15 -0.06 21.01
C THR A 11 -8.47 0.42 20.41
N LYS A 12 -9.48 0.71 21.26
CA LYS A 12 -10.77 1.26 20.84
C LYS A 12 -10.60 2.63 20.18
N THR A 13 -9.81 3.52 20.79
CA THR A 13 -9.53 4.85 20.24
C THR A 13 -8.77 4.76 18.92
N VAL A 14 -7.74 3.90 18.85
CA VAL A 14 -6.97 3.69 17.60
C VAL A 14 -7.86 3.16 16.50
N ASN A 15 -8.73 2.19 16.80
CA ASN A 15 -9.68 1.66 15.82
C ASN A 15 -10.63 2.73 15.30
N ASN A 16 -11.20 3.57 16.18
CA ASN A 16 -12.07 4.66 15.77
C ASN A 16 -11.34 5.65 14.85
N LEU A 17 -10.10 6.01 15.17
CA LEU A 17 -9.27 6.88 14.32
C LEU A 17 -8.99 6.24 12.96
N MET A 18 -8.62 4.96 12.91
CA MET A 18 -8.34 4.26 11.66
C MET A 18 -9.57 4.18 10.74
N GLN A 19 -10.76 4.08 11.31
CA GLN A 19 -12.01 4.09 10.54
C GLN A 19 -12.50 5.49 10.17
N SER A 20 -11.85 6.56 10.65
CA SER A 20 -12.26 7.92 10.35
C SER A 20 -12.08 8.28 8.88
N GLN A 21 -12.97 9.12 8.36
CA GLN A 21 -12.95 9.56 6.97
C GLN A 21 -11.64 10.29 6.62
N LYS A 22 -11.12 11.10 7.54
CA LYS A 22 -9.87 11.85 7.34
C LYS A 22 -8.67 10.92 7.13
N VAL A 23 -8.56 9.86 7.92
CA VAL A 23 -7.47 8.87 7.78
C VAL A 23 -7.60 8.13 6.45
N ARG A 24 -8.81 7.69 6.09
CA ARG A 24 -9.05 6.99 4.82
C ARG A 24 -8.74 7.87 3.60
N GLN A 25 -9.16 9.14 3.63
CA GLN A 25 -8.84 10.11 2.58
C GLN A 25 -7.34 10.35 2.45
N ALA A 26 -6.62 10.46 3.57
CA ALA A 26 -5.17 10.63 3.55
C ALA A 26 -4.46 9.41 2.94
N LEU A 27 -4.89 8.19 3.29
CA LEU A 27 -4.37 6.95 2.71
C LEU A 27 -4.64 6.90 1.20
N GLN A 28 -5.87 7.21 0.78
CA GLN A 28 -6.26 7.22 -0.62
C GLN A 28 -5.48 8.26 -1.41
N ALA A 29 -5.31 9.48 -0.88
CA ALA A 29 -4.53 10.53 -1.51
C ALA A 29 -3.07 10.10 -1.72
N LYS A 30 -2.47 9.41 -0.74
CA LYS A 30 -1.13 8.84 -0.88
C LYS A 30 -1.07 7.78 -1.98
N ALA A 31 -2.02 6.85 -2.02
CA ALA A 31 -2.07 5.83 -3.07
C ALA A 31 -2.24 6.45 -4.48
N ARG A 32 -3.08 7.48 -4.61
CA ARG A 32 -3.29 8.24 -5.87
C ARG A 32 -2.03 8.95 -6.36
N ARG A 33 -1.15 9.39 -5.46
CA ARG A 33 0.16 9.96 -5.81
C ARG A 33 1.14 8.89 -6.30
N ILE A 34 1.14 7.71 -5.68
CA ILE A 34 2.07 6.62 -5.99
C ILE A 34 1.72 5.93 -7.32
N LEU A 35 0.44 5.75 -7.61
CA LEU A 35 -0.04 5.02 -8.79
C LEU A 35 0.58 5.48 -10.12
N PRO A 36 0.55 6.78 -10.49
CA PRO A 36 1.13 7.24 -11.77
C PRO A 36 2.64 6.97 -11.84
N THR A 37 3.37 7.16 -10.74
CA THR A 37 4.81 6.85 -10.67
C THR A 37 5.08 5.37 -10.87
N ALA A 38 4.29 4.50 -10.23
CA ALA A 38 4.41 3.06 -10.41
C ALA A 38 4.14 2.63 -11.87
N LYS A 39 3.13 3.23 -12.51
CA LYS A 39 2.84 3.00 -13.94
C LYS A 39 3.99 3.46 -14.83
N ALA A 40 4.52 4.66 -14.59
CA ALA A 40 5.63 5.21 -15.37
C ALA A 40 6.88 4.33 -15.27
N ILE A 41 7.24 3.88 -14.06
CA ILE A 41 8.39 2.98 -13.85
C ILE A 41 8.15 1.64 -14.57
N ALA A 42 6.97 1.04 -14.43
CA ALA A 42 6.64 -0.20 -15.11
C ALA A 42 6.73 -0.08 -16.65
N LEU A 43 6.18 1.01 -17.22
CA LEU A 43 6.25 1.29 -18.65
C LEU A 43 7.69 1.51 -19.13
N SER A 44 8.51 2.23 -18.36
CA SER A 44 9.92 2.46 -18.69
C SER A 44 10.74 1.16 -18.72
N ASP A 45 10.28 0.13 -18.03
CA ASP A 45 10.89 -1.19 -18.00
C ASP A 45 10.23 -2.18 -18.98
N GLY A 46 9.35 -1.70 -19.87
CA GLY A 46 8.65 -2.51 -20.87
C GLY A 46 7.50 -3.37 -20.31
N GLN A 47 7.13 -3.19 -19.03
CA GLN A 47 6.12 -4.00 -18.36
C GLN A 47 4.70 -3.47 -18.57
N THR A 48 4.28 -3.32 -19.83
CA THR A 48 2.98 -2.72 -20.18
C THR A 48 1.79 -3.44 -19.55
N ALA A 49 1.80 -4.78 -19.56
CA ALA A 49 0.73 -5.58 -18.95
C ALA A 49 0.63 -5.34 -17.43
N PHE A 50 1.78 -5.24 -16.74
CA PHE A 50 1.81 -4.93 -15.31
C PHE A 50 1.33 -3.50 -15.05
N ALA A 51 1.79 -2.52 -15.83
CA ALA A 51 1.37 -1.12 -15.71
C ALA A 51 -0.16 -0.95 -15.87
N ASN A 52 -0.76 -1.69 -16.80
CA ASN A 52 -2.21 -1.66 -17.04
C ASN A 52 -2.99 -2.34 -15.90
N ALA A 53 -2.42 -3.38 -15.30
CA ALA A 53 -3.03 -4.08 -14.16
C ALA A 53 -2.91 -3.31 -12.83
N LEU A 54 -2.14 -2.22 -12.76
CA LEU A 54 -1.99 -1.42 -11.54
C LEU A 54 -3.25 -0.61 -11.23
N GLU A 55 -3.75 -0.80 -10.01
CA GLU A 55 -4.95 -0.16 -9.47
C GLU A 55 -4.77 0.21 -7.98
N ILE A 56 -5.71 0.99 -7.44
CA ILE A 56 -5.76 1.29 -6.00
C ILE A 56 -6.79 0.37 -5.36
N SER A 57 -6.34 -0.38 -4.36
CA SER A 57 -7.19 -1.21 -3.52
C SER A 57 -7.26 -0.62 -2.12
N GLU A 58 -8.49 -0.50 -1.61
CA GLU A 58 -8.81 0.05 -0.31
C GLU A 58 -9.50 -0.99 0.56
N GLY A 59 -9.36 -0.86 1.88
CA GLY A 59 -10.08 -1.73 2.79
C GLY A 59 -9.59 -1.61 4.22
N THR A 60 -9.96 -2.61 5.02
CA THR A 60 -9.52 -2.72 6.41
C THR A 60 -9.01 -4.11 6.67
N ARG A 61 -7.77 -4.22 7.16
CA ARG A 61 -7.22 -5.49 7.61
C ARG A 61 -7.89 -5.89 8.91
N PRO A 62 -8.42 -7.12 9.01
CA PRO A 62 -9.00 -7.60 10.26
C PRO A 62 -7.93 -7.64 11.34
N GLY A 63 -8.27 -7.14 12.53
CA GLY A 63 -7.37 -7.09 13.68
C GLY A 63 -7.09 -8.46 14.30
N THR A 64 -7.66 -9.55 13.75
CA THR A 64 -7.55 -10.92 14.27
C THR A 64 -6.13 -11.45 14.33
N ARG A 65 -5.24 -10.98 13.45
CA ARG A 65 -3.80 -11.32 13.46
C ARG A 65 -2.92 -10.22 14.08
N SER A 66 -3.50 -9.20 14.68
CA SER A 66 -2.77 -8.15 15.38
C SER A 66 -2.76 -8.47 16.87
N PRO A 67 -1.60 -8.57 17.55
CA PRO A 67 -1.55 -8.80 19.00
C PRO A 67 -2.36 -7.77 19.81
N SER A 68 -2.48 -6.55 19.27
CA SER A 68 -3.26 -5.45 19.86
C SER A 68 -4.73 -5.39 19.43
N GLY A 69 -5.19 -6.25 18.53
CA GLY A 69 -6.57 -6.23 17.99
C GLY A 69 -6.90 -5.05 17.06
N VAL A 70 -5.88 -4.28 16.63
CA VAL A 70 -6.09 -3.06 15.82
C VAL A 70 -6.56 -3.39 14.40
N LYS A 71 -7.67 -2.78 13.99
CA LYS A 71 -8.22 -2.80 12.63
C LYS A 71 -7.55 -1.72 11.79
N ARG A 72 -6.63 -2.12 10.91
CA ARG A 72 -5.82 -1.18 10.12
C ARG A 72 -6.48 -0.92 8.77
N SER A 73 -7.03 0.28 8.57
CA SER A 73 -7.44 0.72 7.24
C SER A 73 -6.23 0.93 6.34
N TYR A 74 -6.41 0.66 5.05
CA TYR A 74 -5.36 0.79 4.04
C TYR A 74 -5.96 1.31 2.72
N ALA A 75 -5.11 2.01 1.97
CA ALA A 75 -5.24 2.22 0.54
C ALA A 75 -3.86 1.97 -0.04
N ARG A 76 -3.75 1.10 -1.05
CA ARG A 76 -2.46 0.69 -1.62
C ARG A 76 -2.57 0.49 -3.12
N VAL A 77 -1.46 0.71 -3.80
CA VAL A 77 -1.30 0.32 -5.20
C VAL A 77 -1.06 -1.18 -5.25
N THR A 78 -1.83 -1.89 -6.08
CA THR A 78 -1.78 -3.34 -6.27
C THR A 78 -1.99 -3.67 -7.74
N ALA A 79 -1.72 -4.91 -8.12
CA ALA A 79 -2.17 -5.47 -9.38
C ALA A 79 -2.68 -6.89 -9.15
N GLN A 80 -3.69 -7.30 -9.92
CA GLN A 80 -4.05 -8.71 -10.00
C GLN A 80 -2.91 -9.46 -10.71
N ILE A 81 -2.35 -10.45 -10.03
CA ILE A 81 -1.20 -11.19 -10.53
C ILE A 81 -1.70 -12.42 -11.28
N THR A 82 -1.62 -12.40 -12.60
CA THR A 82 -1.79 -13.60 -13.44
C THR A 82 -0.49 -14.42 -13.44
N ASP A 83 -0.58 -15.71 -13.78
CA ASP A 83 0.62 -16.56 -13.89
C ASP A 83 1.54 -16.12 -15.03
N GLU A 84 0.98 -15.49 -16.07
CA GLU A 84 1.74 -14.85 -17.15
C GLU A 84 2.60 -13.70 -16.63
N LEU A 85 2.02 -12.82 -15.79
CA LEU A 85 2.77 -11.73 -15.16
C LEU A 85 3.85 -12.25 -14.20
N LYS A 86 3.65 -13.39 -13.54
CA LYS A 86 4.70 -14.02 -12.72
C LYS A 86 5.84 -14.55 -13.57
N LYS A 87 5.56 -15.17 -14.72
CA LYS A 87 6.60 -15.68 -15.64
C LYS A 87 7.42 -14.54 -16.23
N ALA A 88 6.79 -13.41 -16.53
CA ALA A 88 7.46 -12.23 -17.09
C ALA A 88 8.50 -11.60 -16.14
N ASP A 89 8.33 -11.73 -14.81
CA ASP A 89 9.29 -11.17 -13.82
C ASP A 89 10.73 -11.66 -14.03
N GLY A 90 10.91 -12.90 -14.53
CA GLY A 90 12.24 -13.46 -14.78
C GLY A 90 12.96 -12.85 -15.99
N TYR A 91 12.24 -12.12 -16.86
CA TYR A 91 12.77 -11.55 -18.10
C TYR A 91 12.89 -10.02 -18.05
N ASN A 92 12.32 -9.37 -17.04
CA ASN A 92 12.32 -7.91 -16.90
C ASN A 92 13.54 -7.43 -16.10
N LYS A 93 14.00 -6.18 -16.32
CA LYS A 93 15.13 -5.63 -15.55
C LYS A 93 14.73 -5.34 -14.11
N LEU A 94 13.47 -4.98 -13.88
CA LEU A 94 12.90 -4.79 -12.55
C LEU A 94 11.83 -5.84 -12.26
N THR A 95 11.90 -6.41 -11.06
CA THR A 95 10.79 -7.18 -10.52
C THR A 95 9.65 -6.25 -10.10
N ARG A 96 8.40 -6.72 -10.14
CA ARG A 96 7.24 -5.93 -9.69
C ARG A 96 7.37 -5.37 -8.27
N PRO A 97 7.91 -6.10 -7.27
CA PRO A 97 8.19 -5.52 -5.95
C PRO A 97 9.20 -4.36 -5.98
N GLN A 98 10.20 -4.39 -6.87
CA GLN A 98 11.15 -3.28 -7.03
C GLN A 98 10.48 -2.05 -7.64
N VAL A 99 9.60 -2.23 -8.64
CA VAL A 99 8.79 -1.13 -9.20
C VAL A 99 7.98 -0.44 -8.12
N LEU A 100 7.21 -1.20 -7.33
CA LEU A 100 6.38 -0.65 -6.26
C LEU A 100 7.19 0.01 -5.15
N ARG A 101 8.35 -0.57 -4.78
CA ARG A 101 9.24 0.02 -3.77
C ARG A 101 9.80 1.37 -4.23
N ARG A 102 10.23 1.47 -5.49
CA ARG A 102 10.74 2.72 -6.07
C ARG A 102 9.63 3.78 -6.12
N ALA A 103 8.44 3.41 -6.57
CA ALA A 103 7.31 4.32 -6.63
C ALA A 103 6.86 4.86 -5.26
N ALA A 104 7.01 4.05 -4.20
CA ALA A 104 6.64 4.46 -2.85
C ALA A 104 7.66 5.40 -2.17
N GLY A 105 8.89 5.46 -2.68
CA GLY A 105 9.97 6.32 -2.18
C GLY A 105 10.18 7.62 -2.98
N ALA A 106 9.46 7.78 -4.10
CA ALA A 106 9.43 8.98 -4.92
C ALA A 106 8.36 9.96 -4.43
#